data_AF-A0A853IAF9-F1
#
_entry.id   AF-A0A853IAF9-F1
#
_cell.length_a   1.000
_cell.length_b   1.000
_cell.length_c   1.000
_cell.angle_alpha   90.00
_cell.angle_beta   90.00
_cell.angle_gamma   90.00
#
_symmetry.space_group_name_H-M   'P 1'
#
loop_
_entity.id
_entity.type
_entity.pdbx_description
1 polymer ?
#
loop_
_entity_poly.entity_id
_entity_poly.type
_entity_poly.pdbx_seq_one_letter_code
_entity_poly.pdbx_strand_id
1 'polypeptide(L)'
;MRKYVCIRALNLRDAKLGLANQNATIVRSNVEQVDPAFRNLVYGLEAQGLKNKIDECPLFCFLVEDKKGIDFSQFNEVEVSFPMEWFESAKSTVRHLTGLAYCEATSELANGLELKDQNRKVIYQRPKAV
;
A
#
# COMPACT_ATOMS: atom_id res chain seq x y z
N MET A 1 0.18 -0.12 16.37
CA MET A 1 1.24 -0.54 15.43
C MET A 1 1.06 0.18 14.11
N ARG A 2 2.16 0.58 13.45
CA ARG A 2 2.09 1.30 12.18
C ARG A 2 2.23 0.33 11.01
N LYS A 3 1.40 0.50 9.98
CA LYS A 3 1.37 -0.36 8.81
C LYS A 3 1.28 0.49 7.55
N TYR A 4 1.99 0.07 6.52
CA TYR A 4 1.67 0.53 5.17
C TYR A 4 0.46 -0.25 4.67
N VAL A 5 -0.48 0.46 4.04
CA VAL A 5 -1.68 -0.12 3.45
C VAL A 5 -1.90 0.53 2.10
N CYS A 6 -1.93 -0.28 1.04
CA CYS A 6 -2.32 0.17 -0.29
C CYS A 6 -3.70 -0.40 -0.61
N ILE A 7 -4.67 0.49 -0.77
CA ILE A 7 -6.10 0.20 -0.90
C ILE A 7 -6.65 0.75 -2.22
N ARG A 8 -7.53 -0.02 -2.85
CA ARG A 8 -8.30 0.35 -4.04
C ARG A 8 -9.59 1.02 -3.62
N ALA A 9 -9.88 2.17 -4.19
CA ALA A 9 -11.18 2.82 -4.06
C ALA A 9 -11.44 3.70 -5.30
N LEU A 10 -12.67 4.14 -5.52
CA LEU A 10 -12.98 5.06 -6.63
C LEU A 10 -12.27 6.40 -6.50
N ASN A 11 -12.01 6.85 -5.26
CA ASN A 11 -11.38 8.13 -4.98
C ASN A 11 -10.70 8.12 -3.59
N LEU A 12 -9.90 9.15 -3.33
CA LEU A 12 -9.14 9.26 -2.09
C LEU A 12 -10.03 9.36 -0.84
N ARG A 13 -11.20 10.01 -0.94
CA ARG A 13 -12.14 10.16 0.18
C ARG A 13 -12.66 8.79 0.61
N ASP A 14 -13.05 7.96 -0.34
CA ASP A 14 -13.54 6.60 -0.11
C ASP A 14 -12.48 5.72 0.55
N ALA A 15 -11.24 5.77 0.07
CA ALA A 15 -10.13 5.04 0.67
C ALA A 15 -9.89 5.44 2.13
N LYS A 16 -9.89 6.76 2.42
CA LYS A 16 -9.74 7.27 3.79
C LYS A 16 -10.87 6.82 4.71
N LEU A 17 -12.11 6.85 4.22
CA LEU A 17 -13.28 6.42 4.98
C LEU A 17 -13.28 4.91 5.23
N GLY A 18 -12.86 4.10 4.27
CA GLY A 18 -12.67 2.65 4.46
C GLY A 18 -11.72 2.35 5.63
N LEU A 19 -10.57 3.02 5.68
CA LEU A 19 -9.61 2.89 6.78
C LEU A 19 -10.17 3.40 8.12
N ALA A 20 -10.86 4.54 8.11
CA ALA A 20 -11.47 5.12 9.32
C ALA A 20 -12.56 4.21 9.91
N ASN A 21 -13.38 3.57 9.08
CA ASN A 21 -14.41 2.61 9.52
C ASN A 21 -13.81 1.38 10.22
N GLN A 22 -12.57 1.02 9.87
CA GLN A 22 -11.81 -0.01 10.56
C GLN A 22 -11.14 0.48 11.86
N ASN A 23 -11.42 1.72 12.30
CA ASN A 23 -10.73 2.38 13.42
C ASN A 23 -9.22 2.56 13.21
N ALA A 24 -8.75 2.64 11.95
CA ALA A 24 -7.37 2.98 11.65
C ALA A 24 -7.20 4.51 11.65
N THR A 25 -6.12 4.99 12.26
CA THR A 25 -5.74 6.41 12.19
C THR A 25 -4.77 6.60 11.04
N ILE A 26 -5.09 7.49 10.09
CA ILE A 26 -4.20 7.77 8.96
C ILE A 26 -3.08 8.70 9.43
N VAL A 27 -1.85 8.20 9.44
CA VAL A 27 -0.65 8.97 9.79
C VAL A 27 -0.15 9.76 8.58
N ARG A 28 -0.19 9.14 7.40
CA ARG A 28 0.24 9.77 6.14
C ARG A 28 -0.56 9.22 4.95
N SER A 29 -0.91 10.09 4.02
CA SER A 29 -1.45 9.75 2.69
C SER A 29 -0.38 9.95 1.62
N ASN A 30 -0.53 9.28 0.47
CA ASN A 30 0.36 9.40 -0.68
C ASN A 30 1.83 9.13 -0.32
N VAL A 31 2.06 8.02 0.39
CA VAL A 31 3.40 7.68 0.90
C VAL A 31 4.45 7.54 -0.21
N GLU A 32 4.03 7.12 -1.40
CA GLU A 32 4.83 7.01 -2.61
C GLU A 32 5.36 8.36 -3.11
N GLN A 33 4.69 9.47 -2.78
CA GLN A 33 5.17 10.80 -3.15
C GLN A 33 6.27 11.29 -2.20
N VAL A 34 6.28 10.82 -0.96
CA VAL A 34 7.14 11.32 0.11
C VAL A 34 8.35 10.42 0.37
N ASP A 35 8.21 9.10 0.21
CA ASP A 35 9.29 8.13 0.44
C ASP A 35 9.74 7.50 -0.89
N PRO A 36 10.93 7.84 -1.40
CA PRO A 36 11.46 7.26 -2.63
C PRO A 36 11.62 5.74 -2.59
N ALA A 37 11.96 5.16 -1.43
CA ALA A 37 12.05 3.70 -1.32
C ALA A 37 10.67 3.07 -1.52
N PHE A 38 9.63 3.68 -0.96
CA PHE A 38 8.27 3.19 -1.09
C PHE A 38 7.79 3.30 -2.53
N ARG A 39 8.12 4.41 -3.22
CA ARG A 39 7.83 4.57 -4.65
C ARG A 39 8.46 3.46 -5.50
N ASN A 40 9.73 3.16 -5.26
CA ASN A 40 10.42 2.11 -5.98
C ASN A 40 9.83 0.72 -5.69
N LEU A 41 9.42 0.47 -4.45
CA LEU A 41 8.67 -0.75 -4.11
C LEU A 41 7.38 -0.85 -4.91
N VAL A 42 6.63 0.24 -5.07
CA VAL A 42 5.41 0.25 -5.91
C VAL A 42 5.75 -0.05 -7.38
N TYR A 43 6.85 0.49 -7.91
CA TYR A 43 7.31 0.12 -9.25
C TYR A 43 7.67 -1.36 -9.37
N GLY A 44 8.24 -1.95 -8.33
CA GLY A 44 8.46 -3.40 -8.26
C GLY A 44 7.17 -4.20 -8.31
N LEU A 45 6.14 -3.76 -7.58
CA LEU A 45 4.81 -4.38 -7.64
C LEU A 45 4.19 -4.23 -9.03
N GLU A 46 4.33 -3.08 -9.68
CA GLU A 46 3.88 -2.86 -11.06
C GLU A 46 4.59 -3.81 -12.04
N ALA A 47 5.90 -4.00 -11.89
CA ALA A 47 6.67 -4.96 -12.68
C ALA A 47 6.21 -6.42 -12.47
N GLN A 48 5.66 -6.75 -11.30
CA GLN A 48 5.04 -8.05 -11.00
C GLN A 48 3.59 -8.18 -11.48
N GLY A 49 3.02 -7.12 -12.08
CA GLY A 49 1.68 -7.13 -12.67
C GLY A 49 0.62 -6.37 -11.86
N LEU A 50 1.00 -5.62 -10.83
CA LEU A 50 0.07 -4.68 -10.17
C LEU A 50 -0.48 -3.71 -11.21
N LYS A 51 -1.80 -3.70 -11.38
CA LYS A 51 -2.43 -2.81 -12.36
C LYS A 51 -2.56 -1.39 -11.83
N ASN A 52 -2.46 -0.40 -12.70
CA ASN A 52 -2.76 0.98 -12.34
C ASN A 52 -4.19 1.15 -11.80
N LYS A 53 -5.14 0.37 -12.33
CA LYS A 53 -6.57 0.41 -11.99
C LYS A 53 -7.19 -0.99 -12.09
N ILE A 54 -8.10 -1.31 -11.17
CA ILE A 54 -8.97 -2.49 -11.21
C ILE A 54 -10.39 -2.02 -10.94
N ASP A 55 -11.36 -2.40 -11.79
CA ASP A 55 -12.78 -2.08 -11.56
C ASP A 55 -13.01 -0.57 -11.27
N GLU A 56 -12.42 0.28 -12.11
CA GLU A 56 -12.42 1.72 -11.96
C GLU A 56 -11.80 2.29 -10.66
N CYS A 57 -11.13 1.46 -9.86
CA CYS A 57 -10.49 1.84 -8.60
C CYS A 57 -8.97 1.96 -8.75
N PRO A 58 -8.39 3.18 -8.70
CA PRO A 58 -6.94 3.36 -8.56
C PRO A 58 -6.42 2.89 -7.19
N LEU A 59 -5.09 2.79 -7.07
CA LEU A 59 -4.41 2.47 -5.81
C LEU A 59 -4.13 3.73 -5.00
N PHE A 60 -4.39 3.69 -3.69
CA PHE A 60 -4.02 4.72 -2.74
C PHE A 60 -3.21 4.09 -1.61
N CYS A 61 -2.01 4.60 -1.36
CA CYS A 61 -1.14 4.07 -0.31
C CYS A 61 -1.09 5.02 0.91
N PHE A 62 -1.16 4.43 2.09
CA PHE A 62 -1.20 5.13 3.37
C PHE A 62 -0.23 4.50 4.35
N LEU A 63 0.28 5.33 5.26
CA LEU A 63 0.79 4.86 6.54
C LEU A 63 -0.33 5.04 7.56
N VAL A 64 -0.77 3.95 8.17
CA VAL A 64 -1.82 3.96 9.18
C VAL A 64 -1.27 3.50 10.52
N GLU A 65 -1.87 4.01 11.59
CA GLU A 65 -1.72 3.49 12.94
C GLU A 65 -2.97 2.72 13.33
N ASP A 66 -2.76 1.45 13.62
CA ASP A 66 -3.78 0.49 14.00
C ASP A 66 -3.56 0.05 15.44
N LYS A 67 -4.57 0.28 16.29
CA LYS A 67 -4.53 -0.06 17.72
C LYS A 67 -4.99 -1.49 17.99
N LYS A 68 -5.67 -2.14 17.03
CA LYS A 68 -6.35 -3.43 17.21
C LYS A 68 -5.62 -4.60 16.54
N GLY A 69 -4.53 -4.35 15.82
CA GLY A 69 -3.78 -5.41 15.15
C GLY A 69 -4.50 -6.00 13.94
N ILE A 70 -5.34 -5.22 13.29
CA ILE A 70 -6.13 -5.57 12.10
C ILE A 70 -5.20 -6.06 10.99
N ASP A 71 -5.46 -7.27 10.52
CA ASP A 71 -4.87 -7.74 9.29
C ASP A 71 -5.62 -7.10 8.10
N PHE A 72 -5.03 -6.07 7.50
CA PHE A 72 -5.66 -5.41 6.35
C PHE A 72 -5.62 -6.27 5.09
N SER A 73 -4.73 -7.26 5.01
CA SER A 73 -4.60 -8.11 3.83
C SER A 73 -5.85 -8.95 3.57
N GLN A 74 -6.72 -9.16 4.57
CA GLN A 74 -7.97 -9.89 4.41
C GLN A 74 -9.05 -9.13 3.61
N PHE A 75 -8.97 -7.79 3.52
CA PHE A 75 -9.98 -6.97 2.85
C PHE A 75 -9.84 -7.03 1.33
N ASN A 76 -10.93 -7.19 0.59
CA ASN A 76 -10.90 -7.37 -0.86
C ASN A 76 -10.18 -6.23 -1.59
N GLU A 77 -10.41 -5.01 -1.12
CA GLU A 77 -9.92 -3.77 -1.69
C GLU A 77 -8.47 -3.44 -1.33
N VAL A 78 -7.89 -4.11 -0.34
CA VAL A 78 -6.47 -3.92 0.03
C VAL A 78 -5.62 -4.79 -0.88
N GLU A 79 -4.70 -4.20 -1.64
CA GLU A 79 -3.74 -4.96 -2.45
C GLU A 79 -2.63 -5.54 -1.59
N VAL A 80 -2.00 -4.68 -0.80
CA VAL A 80 -0.87 -5.04 0.06
C VAL A 80 -0.95 -4.31 1.39
N SER A 81 -0.57 -5.01 2.46
CA SER A 81 -0.35 -4.41 3.76
C SER A 81 0.82 -5.08 4.46
N PHE A 82 1.69 -4.28 5.06
CA PHE A 82 2.86 -4.77 5.79
C PHE A 82 3.24 -3.83 6.94
N PRO A 83 3.90 -4.34 7.99
CA PRO A 83 4.36 -3.52 9.11
C PRO A 83 5.36 -2.45 8.66
N MET A 84 5.28 -1.27 9.27
CA MET A 84 6.26 -0.21 9.02
C MET A 84 7.67 -0.67 9.39
N GLU A 85 7.80 -1.43 10.48
CA GLU A 85 9.07 -1.92 11.00
C GLU A 85 9.76 -2.89 10.02
N TRP A 86 8.99 -3.73 9.33
CA TRP A 86 9.51 -4.60 8.27
C TRP A 86 10.10 -3.76 7.13
N PHE A 87 9.36 -2.75 6.67
CA PHE A 87 9.80 -1.91 5.57
C PHE A 87 11.03 -1.07 5.92
N GLU A 88 11.07 -0.47 7.12
CA GLU A 88 12.24 0.28 7.58
C GLU A 88 13.47 -0.62 7.75
N SER A 89 13.28 -1.86 8.24
CA SER A 89 14.35 -2.84 8.32
C SER A 89 14.88 -3.22 6.93
N ALA A 90 13.98 -3.51 5.98
CA ALA A 90 14.34 -3.83 4.60
C ALA A 90 15.03 -2.65 3.89
N LYS A 91 14.54 -1.43 4.08
CA LYS A 91 15.17 -0.21 3.55
C LYS A 91 16.56 0.02 4.12
N SER A 92 16.78 -0.31 5.40
CA SER A 92 18.06 -0.15 6.06
C SER A 92 19.17 -1.01 5.44
N THR A 93 18.84 -2.20 4.91
CA THR A 93 19.84 -3.09 4.29
C THR A 93 20.39 -2.52 2.98
N VAL A 94 19.57 -1.76 2.24
CA VAL A 94 19.91 -1.17 0.93
C VAL A 94 20.34 0.30 1.01
N ARG A 95 20.37 0.90 2.21
CA ARG A 95 20.64 2.35 2.41
C ARG A 95 22.00 2.84 1.91
N HIS A 96 22.95 1.91 1.73
CA HIS A 96 24.31 2.21 1.30
C HIS A 96 24.44 2.28 -0.23
N LEU A 97 23.43 1.78 -0.96
CA LEU A 97 23.37 1.85 -2.41
C LEU A 97 22.95 3.25 -2.85
N THR A 98 23.31 3.61 -4.09
CA THR A 98 22.94 4.90 -4.69
C THR A 98 22.53 4.73 -6.14
N GLY A 99 21.82 5.71 -6.69
CA GLY A 99 21.41 5.74 -8.10
C GLY A 99 20.57 4.53 -8.50
N LEU A 100 20.87 3.95 -9.66
CA LEU A 100 20.12 2.83 -10.23
C LEU A 100 20.11 1.60 -9.31
N ALA A 101 21.25 1.25 -8.71
CA ALA A 101 21.36 0.11 -7.81
C ALA A 101 20.43 0.23 -6.59
N TYR A 102 20.26 1.46 -6.07
CA TYR A 102 19.30 1.71 -5.00
C TYR A 102 17.85 1.50 -5.48
N CYS A 103 17.52 2.00 -6.68
CA CYS A 103 16.19 1.83 -7.26
C CYS A 103 15.84 0.37 -7.52
N GLU A 104 16.77 -0.40 -8.08
CA GLU A 104 16.59 -1.83 -8.33
C GLU A 104 16.42 -2.60 -7.02
N ALA A 105 17.33 -2.40 -6.05
CA ALA A 105 17.26 -3.13 -4.77
C ALA A 105 16.00 -2.78 -3.95
N THR A 106 15.51 -1.54 -4.03
CA THR A 106 14.25 -1.16 -3.38
C THR A 106 13.01 -1.68 -4.12
N SER A 107 13.08 -1.80 -5.45
CA SER A 107 12.05 -2.44 -6.27
C SER A 107 11.96 -3.95 -5.98
N GLU A 108 13.09 -4.63 -5.80
CA GLU A 108 13.16 -6.06 -5.46
C GLU A 108 12.51 -6.40 -4.12
N LEU A 109 12.30 -5.43 -3.22
CA LEU A 109 11.54 -5.64 -1.98
C LEU A 109 10.10 -6.09 -2.26
N ALA A 110 9.56 -5.76 -3.44
CA ALA A 110 8.26 -6.24 -3.88
C ALA A 110 8.21 -7.77 -4.03
N ASN A 111 9.34 -8.46 -4.25
CA ASN A 111 9.38 -9.93 -4.43
C ASN A 111 8.89 -10.71 -3.21
N GLY A 112 8.89 -10.09 -2.03
CA GLY A 112 8.34 -10.68 -0.80
C GLY A 112 6.85 -10.39 -0.58
N LEU A 113 6.17 -9.70 -1.49
CA LEU A 113 4.77 -9.30 -1.36
C LEU A 113 3.93 -10.00 -2.42
N GLU A 114 2.84 -10.63 -1.98
CA GLU A 114 1.91 -11.30 -2.90
C GLU A 114 0.83 -10.32 -3.36
N LEU A 115 0.60 -10.29 -4.67
CA LEU A 115 -0.51 -9.57 -5.27
C LEU A 115 -1.75 -10.45 -5.34
N LYS A 116 -2.90 -9.86 -5.05
CA LYS A 116 -4.21 -10.49 -5.29
C LYS A 116 -4.50 -10.59 -6.79
N ASP A 117 -5.51 -11.37 -7.15
CA ASP A 117 -6.00 -11.42 -8.53
C ASP A 117 -6.32 -10.01 -9.05
N GLN A 118 -5.60 -9.58 -10.07
CA GLN A 118 -5.72 -8.24 -10.67
C GLN A 118 -6.89 -8.14 -11.67
N ASN A 119 -7.70 -9.19 -11.81
CA ASN A 119 -8.93 -9.20 -12.61
C ASN A 119 -10.22 -9.25 -11.77
N ARG A 120 -10.09 -9.27 -10.43
CA ARG A 120 -11.22 -9.31 -9.51
C ARG A 120 -12.04 -8.02 -9.55
N LYS A 121 -13.28 -8.08 -9.07
CA LYS A 121 -14.05 -6.87 -8.73
C LYS A 121 -13.58 -6.29 -7.40
N VAL A 122 -13.53 -4.97 -7.30
CA VAL A 122 -13.14 -4.27 -6.07
C VAL A 122 -14.40 -3.99 -5.26
N ILE A 123 -14.51 -4.68 -4.13
CA ILE A 123 -15.64 -4.59 -3.20
C ILE A 123 -15.13 -3.89 -1.95
N TYR A 124 -15.60 -2.66 -1.73
CA TYR A 124 -15.38 -1.92 -0.49
C TYR A 124 -16.68 -1.25 -0.05
N GLN A 125 -16.81 -0.98 1.24
CA GLN A 125 -17.96 -0.23 1.74
C GLN A 125 -17.90 1.21 1.24
N ARG A 126 -18.72 1.52 0.23
CA ARG A 126 -18.96 2.91 -0.18
C ARG A 126 -19.66 3.64 0.98
N PRO A 127 -19.11 4.76 1.46
CA PRO A 127 -19.79 5.57 2.46
C PRO A 127 -21.16 5.99 1.90
N LYS A 128 -22.23 5.84 2.69
CA LYS A 128 -23.51 6.48 2.34
C LYS A 128 -23.24 7.98 2.26
N ALA A 129 -23.70 8.62 1.18
CA ALA A 129 -23.69 10.08 1.09
C ALA A 129 -24.41 10.63 2.32
N VAL A 130 -23.70 11.47 3.08
CA VAL A 130 -24.28 12.23 4.21
C VAL A 130 -25.01 13.43 3.63
#